data_AF-A0A960WE62-F1
#
_entry.id   AF-A0A960WE62-F1
#
_cell.length_a   1.000
_cell.length_b   1.000
_cell.length_c   1.000
_cell.angle_alpha   90.00
_cell.angle_beta   90.00
_cell.angle_gamma   90.00
#
_symmetry.space_group_name_H-M   'P 1'
#
loop_
_entity.id
_entity.type
_entity.pdbx_description
1 polymer ?
#
loop_
_entity_poly.entity_id
_entity_poly.type
_entity_poly.pdbx_seq_one_letter_code
_entity_poly.pdbx_strand_id
1 'polypeptide(L)' 'MVIENQLELALRSAHTFLDGIDDEAEYTAGANIFLHGTRQRTKLQIDYILLQHSGVQTTYDHRVRMQLHVAF' A
#
# COMPACT_ATOMS: atom_id res chain seq x y z
N MET A 1 -1.33 34.59 1.08
CA MET A 1 -0.62 33.31 1.28
C MET A 1 -1.26 32.30 0.33
N VAL A 2 -0.56 31.93 -0.74
CA VAL A 2 -1.03 30.89 -1.67
C VAL A 2 -0.72 29.56 -1.00
N ILE A 3 -1.70 28.71 -0.79
CA ILE A 3 -1.44 27.34 -0.34
C ILE A 3 -1.46 26.45 -1.56
N GLU A 4 -0.30 25.89 -1.89
CA GLU A 4 -0.15 24.95 -2.98
C GLU A 4 -0.66 23.58 -2.53
N ASN A 5 -1.61 23.03 -3.28
CA ASN A 5 -1.94 21.63 -3.13
C ASN A 5 -0.75 20.81 -3.68
N GLN A 6 -0.23 19.86 -2.90
CA GLN A 6 0.86 18.99 -3.31
C GLN A 6 0.33 17.58 -3.61
N LEU A 7 0.75 17.04 -4.76
CA LEU A 7 0.54 15.65 -5.14
C LEU A 7 1.85 14.88 -4.90
N GLU A 8 1.80 13.83 -4.09
CA GLU A 8 2.93 12.92 -3.87
C GLU A 8 2.56 11.50 -4.31
N LEU A 9 3.48 10.86 -5.03
CA LEU A 9 3.40 9.44 -5.40
C LEU A 9 4.55 8.69 -4.74
N ALA A 10 4.22 7.66 -3.97
CA ALA A 10 5.20 6.78 -3.34
C ALA A 10 4.96 5.33 -3.73
N LEU A 11 5.94 4.69 -4.37
CA LEU A 11 5.93 3.25 -4.66
C LEU A 11 6.53 2.47 -3.49
N ARG A 12 6.03 1.27 -3.24
CA ARG A 12 6.49 0.38 -2.17
C ARG A 12 6.56 -1.05 -2.66
N SER A 13 7.55 -1.77 -2.15
CA SER A 13 7.63 -3.22 -2.25
C SER A 13 8.18 -3.78 -0.94
N ALA A 14 7.65 -4.92 -0.50
CA ALA A 14 8.13 -5.67 0.66
C ALA A 14 8.11 -7.16 0.35
N HIS A 15 9.06 -7.88 0.91
CA HIS A 15 9.16 -9.32 0.85
C HIS A 15 9.45 -9.85 2.25
N THR A 16 8.64 -10.79 2.72
CA THR A 16 8.72 -11.35 4.07
C THR A 16 8.67 -12.87 3.99
N PHE A 17 9.64 -13.53 4.62
CA PHE A 17 9.61 -14.97 4.86
C PHE A 17 8.72 -15.26 6.07
N LEU A 18 7.78 -16.19 5.92
CA LEU A 18 6.90 -16.59 7.01
C LEU A 18 7.60 -17.67 7.84
N ASP A 19 7.85 -17.36 9.11
CA ASP A 19 8.68 -18.20 9.98
C ASP A 19 7.91 -19.47 10.39
N GLY A 20 8.53 -20.64 10.22
CA GLY A 20 8.01 -21.93 10.68
C GLY A 20 7.33 -22.84 9.65
N ILE A 21 7.23 -22.43 8.37
CA ILE A 21 6.81 -23.30 7.26
C ILE A 21 7.88 -23.14 6.17
N ASP A 22 8.59 -24.21 5.83
CA ASP A 22 9.54 -24.19 4.73
C ASP A 22 8.84 -23.63 3.47
N ASP A 23 9.45 -22.65 2.81
CA ASP A 23 9.08 -22.08 1.50
C ASP A 23 7.78 -21.24 1.40
N GLU A 24 7.25 -20.70 2.51
CA GLU A 24 6.18 -19.68 2.46
C GLU A 24 6.73 -18.24 2.44
N ALA A 25 6.30 -17.44 1.47
CA ALA A 25 6.70 -16.04 1.35
C ALA A 25 5.55 -15.11 0.96
N GLU A 26 5.49 -13.95 1.60
CA GLU A 26 4.60 -12.86 1.23
C GLU A 26 5.38 -11.79 0.44
N TYR A 27 4.89 -11.44 -0.74
CA TYR A 27 5.34 -10.29 -1.51
C TYR A 27 4.22 -9.26 -1.56
N THR A 28 4.51 -8.04 -1.10
CA THR A 28 3.60 -6.91 -1.24
C THR A 28 4.23 -5.88 -2.18
N ALA A 29 3.51 -5.42 -3.18
CA ALA A 29 3.90 -4.28 -4.01
C ALA A 29 2.73 -3.29 -4.09
N GLY A 30 2.98 -1.99 -4.15
CA GLY A 30 1.90 -1.02 -4.16
C GLY A 30 2.33 0.42 -4.33
N ALA A 31 1.34 1.29 -4.37
CA ALA A 31 1.51 2.73 -4.48
C ALA A 31 0.64 3.45 -3.45
N ASN A 32 1.15 4.58 -2.96
CA ASN A 32 0.33 5.61 -2.33
C ASN A 32 0.27 6.84 -3.22
N ILE A 33 -0.91 7.41 -3.32
CA ILE A 33 -1.14 8.74 -3.86
C ILE A 33 -1.61 9.61 -2.71
N PHE A 34 -0.89 10.70 -2.46
CA PHE A 34 -1.25 11.68 -1.45
C PHE A 34 -1.63 13.00 -2.11
N LEU A 35 -2.76 13.55 -1.69
CA LEU A 35 -3.19 14.90 -2.01
C LEU A 35 -3.15 15.72 -0.72
N HIS A 36 -2.17 16.60 -0.63
CA HIS A 36 -2.01 17.52 0.48
C HIS A 36 -2.62 18.87 0.11
N GLY A 37 -3.63 19.30 0.85
CA GLY A 37 -4.12 20.68 0.83
C GLY A 37 -3.99 21.30 2.22
N THR A 38 -4.32 22.58 2.33
CA THR A 38 -4.18 23.35 3.57
C THR A 38 -4.95 22.78 4.75
N ARG A 39 -6.13 22.23 4.48
CA ARG A 39 -7.09 21.76 5.49
C ARG A 39 -7.47 20.29 5.30
N GLN A 40 -6.94 19.66 4.26
CA GLN A 40 -7.29 18.30 3.90
C GLN A 40 -6.06 17.52 3.48
N ARG A 41 -5.97 16.27 3.93
CA ARG A 41 -5.00 15.30 3.45
C ARG A 41 -5.75 14.05 3.05
N THR A 42 -5.62 13.68 1.79
CA THR A 42 -6.19 12.44 1.26
C THR A 42 -5.04 11.50 0.91
N LYS A 43 -5.17 10.23 1.32
CA LYS A 43 -4.27 9.15 0.92
C LYS A 43 -5.10 8.07 0.24
N LEU A 44 -4.74 7.72 -0.99
CA LEU A 44 -5.19 6.50 -1.66
C LEU A 44 -4.02 5.51 -1.67
N GLN A 45 -4.26 4.31 -1.18
CA GLN A 45 -3.31 3.22 -1.12
C GLN A 45 -3.85 2.06 -1.95
N ILE A 46 -3.03 1.57 -2.88
CA ILE A 46 -3.31 0.39 -3.69
C ILE A 46 -2.15 -0.58 -3.48
N ASP A 47 -2.45 -1.77 -2.99
CA ASP A 47 -1.48 -2.85 -2.79
C ASP A 47 -1.92 -4.10 -3.56
N TYR A 48 -0.92 -4.80 -4.09
CA TYR A 48 -0.99 -6.14 -4.62
C TYR A 48 -0.17 -7.04 -3.70
N ILE A 49 -0.76 -8.14 -3.26
CA ILE A 49 -0.16 -9.05 -2.29
C ILE A 49 -0.18 -10.45 -2.91
N LEU A 50 0.99 -11.08 -2.92
CA LEU A 50 1.23 -12.43 -3.39
C LEU A 50 1.67 -13.27 -2.19
N LEU A 51 0.92 -14.32 -1.88
CA LEU A 51 1.30 -15.31 -0.89
C LEU A 51 1.67 -16.59 -1.63
N GLN A 52 2.97 -16.89 -1.66
CA GLN A 52 3.52 -18.09 -2.25
C GLN A 52 3.59 -19.18 -1.19
N HIS A 53 2.96 -20.33 -1.45
CA HIS A 53 3.07 -21.52 -0.60
C HIS A 53 3.80 -22.63 -1.38
N SER A 54 4.66 -23.39 -0.70
CA SER A 54 5.32 -24.55 -1.29
C SER A 54 4.33 -25.66 -1.59
N GLY A 55 4.01 -25.84 -2.86
CA GLY A 55 3.20 -26.97 -3.30
C GLY A 55 1.93 -26.61 -4.08
N VAL A 56 1.97 -25.55 -4.91
CA VAL A 56 1.02 -25.23 -6.01
C VAL A 56 -0.01 -24.14 -5.68
N GLN A 57 -0.26 -23.79 -4.41
CA GLN A 57 -1.23 -22.74 -4.09
C GLN A 57 -0.57 -21.36 -3.96
N THR A 58 -0.93 -20.46 -4.87
CA THR A 58 -0.56 -19.05 -4.80
C THR A 58 -1.83 -18.25 -4.55
N THR A 59 -1.86 -17.47 -3.47
CA THR A 59 -2.98 -16.58 -3.17
C THR A 59 -2.63 -15.17 -3.63
N TYR A 60 -3.58 -14.56 -4.33
CA TYR A 60 -3.49 -13.18 -4.79
C TYR A 60 -4.52 -12.35 -4.04
N ASP A 61 -4.06 -11.30 -3.36
CA ASP A 61 -4.93 -10.33 -2.70
C ASP A 61 -4.66 -8.93 -3.26
N HIS A 62 -5.73 -8.14 -3.38
CA HIS A 62 -5.68 -6.76 -3.83
C HIS A 62 -6.32 -5.88 -2.76
N ARG A 63 -5.57 -4.88 -2.30
CA ARG A 63 -6.04 -3.98 -1.26
C ARG A 63 -6.13 -2.55 -1.77
N VAL A 64 -7.33 -1.97 -1.71
CA VAL A 64 -7.54 -0.55 -1.97
C VAL A 64 -8.05 0.11 -0.69
N ARG A 65 -7.34 1.15 -0.23
CA ARG A 65 -7.69 1.90 0.98
C ARG A 65 -7.65 3.40 0.71
N MET A 66 -8.70 4.11 1.10
CA MET A 66 -8.75 5.57 1.07
C MET A 66 -8.87 6.10 2.50
N GLN A 67 -8.06 7.11 2.80
CA GLN A 67 -8.10 7.83 4.08
C GLN A 67 -8.23 9.32 3.78
N LEU A 68 -9.24 9.96 4.36
CA LEU A 68 -9.44 11.40 4.30
C LEU A 68 -9.29 11.96 5.72
N HIS A 69 -8.42 12.95 5.86
CA HIS A 69 -8.28 13.74 7.06
C HIS A 69 -8.65 15.19 6.75
N VAL A 70 -9.58 15.77 7.50
CA VAL A 70 -10.01 17.16 7.39
C VAL A 70 -9.74 17.85 8.71
N ALA A 71 -8.97 18.94 8.70
CA ALA A 71 -8.74 19.79 9.85
C ALA A 71 -9.82 20.88 9.89
N PHE A 72 -10.48 21.01 11.05
CA PHE A 72 -11.50 22.03 11.32
C PHE A 72 -10.87 23.28 11.93
#